data_AF-A0A842WNR9-F1
#
_entry.id   AF-A0A842WNR9-F1
#
_cell.length_a   1.000
_cell.length_b   1.000
_cell.length_c   1.000
_cell.angle_alpha   90.00
_cell.angle_beta   90.00
_cell.angle_gamma   90.00
#
_symmetry.space_group_name_H-M   'P 1'
#
loop_
_entity.id
_entity.type
_entity.pdbx_description
1 polymer ?
#
loop_
_entity_poly.entity_id
_entity_poly.type
_entity_poly.pdbx_seq_one_letter_code
_entity_poly.pdbx_strand_id
1 'polypeptide(L)'
;MEFPEYDGEEPPIFNPRNHSWEWHKYWQEMMEKLPVHSLKMKLIFMMTNCFWDSESSSCGGNDAIRKPCGPLQPFRDAMERYWPRKRDPLAIDLDGDGVETISLDQGGWFDYQGDGFAEKTGWAHPDDGMLAVDYNYDNIIEDGKELVLDFEQLATYDDNSDGIINSSDSIFRKLRVWQDYDSNGYSDEGELLTLETVGIESISIESTSDQFVDENGNTRVASGFYTMADGTQREIAQYGFQTEPANTLPTEWLELPEEYADLPELWGGAQVNTLLQTALRQDDGVLIDLVEQFKLADNTNDRRSLVDQILAKWSGIVDNPTMGDGYTGGENYRGPHFDGVKLGILEAFFGQQFRTSHPEASMPESWPTAQAAIKLEESYRLFFERMYGGLMAQTHLKDLYDMIEFAWDENTNTYRPDPSQVLATLHEALANDPEEGKKLLSEFARTANGLGMFDKASCLLCRETFIELDPDLAWVIDTGGLPVYDQLGQGDGRYYPHMWGTWNSDAVQGHPTAGDGYINGLTGDDVLYGTDRNEKFFQESGDALIVAGGGNDRVYAGQGDDIIDGGAGNACALAA
;
A
#
# COMPACT_ATOMS: atom_id res chain seq x y z
N MET A 1 39.72 12.91 -29.23
CA MET A 1 38.37 13.49 -29.11
C MET A 1 38.20 13.74 -27.64
N GLU A 2 38.30 15.01 -27.26
CA GLU A 2 38.08 15.46 -25.89
C GLU A 2 36.60 15.27 -25.56
N PHE A 3 36.33 14.74 -24.37
CA PHE A 3 34.99 14.70 -23.79
C PHE A 3 34.55 16.14 -23.48
N PRO A 4 33.29 16.53 -23.69
CA PRO A 4 32.82 17.85 -23.29
C PRO A 4 32.87 17.96 -21.77
N GLU A 5 33.29 19.14 -21.29
CA GLU A 5 33.20 19.55 -19.90
C GLU A 5 31.74 19.53 -19.43
N TYR A 6 31.52 18.99 -18.24
CA TYR A 6 30.25 19.03 -17.52
C TYR A 6 30.00 20.47 -17.06
N ASP A 7 29.23 21.21 -17.86
CA ASP A 7 28.64 22.49 -17.51
C ASP A 7 27.48 22.22 -16.55
N GLY A 8 27.65 22.61 -15.28
CA GLY A 8 26.69 22.40 -14.20
C GLY A 8 25.37 23.16 -14.34
N GLU A 9 24.65 22.95 -15.45
CA GLU A 9 23.22 23.22 -15.55
C GLU A 9 22.47 22.01 -14.97
N GLU A 10 21.55 22.30 -14.05
CA GLU A 10 20.61 21.34 -13.47
C GLU A 10 19.90 20.55 -14.59
N PRO A 11 19.63 19.24 -14.38
CA PRO A 11 18.92 18.45 -15.36
C PRO A 11 17.56 19.09 -15.70
N PRO A 12 17.09 18.93 -16.95
CA PRO A 12 15.96 19.70 -17.48
C PRO A 12 14.71 19.51 -16.61
N ILE A 13 14.25 20.63 -16.06
CA ILE A 13 12.99 20.79 -15.35
C ILE A 13 11.86 20.30 -16.27
N PHE A 14 11.12 19.29 -15.77
CA PHE A 14 9.70 19.01 -15.96
C PHE A 14 9.03 19.65 -17.19
N ASN A 15 8.69 18.85 -18.22
CA ASN A 15 7.88 19.29 -19.36
C ASN A 15 6.50 18.60 -19.32
N PRO A 16 5.43 19.27 -18.84
CA PRO A 16 4.13 18.67 -18.59
C PRO A 16 3.18 18.83 -19.77
N ARG A 17 2.80 17.71 -20.39
CA ARG A 17 1.58 17.60 -21.18
C ARG A 17 0.93 16.27 -20.84
N ASN A 18 -0.14 16.37 -20.05
CA ASN A 18 -1.02 15.32 -19.53
C ASN A 18 -0.53 14.71 -18.21
N HIS A 19 -1.44 14.64 -17.24
CA HIS A 19 -1.30 14.33 -15.80
C HIS A 19 -1.02 15.56 -14.92
N SER A 20 -1.84 15.67 -13.87
CA SER A 20 -2.25 16.87 -13.13
C SER A 20 -1.11 17.69 -12.54
N TRP A 21 -1.26 19.01 -12.63
CA TRP A 21 -0.30 20.02 -12.17
C TRP A 21 -0.22 20.15 -10.63
N GLU A 22 -1.09 19.48 -9.86
CA GLU A 22 -1.23 19.68 -8.41
C GLU A 22 -0.70 18.58 -7.49
N TRP A 23 -0.25 17.42 -8.02
CA TRP A 23 0.63 16.52 -7.27
C TRP A 23 1.91 17.22 -6.80
N HIS A 24 2.26 18.36 -7.39
CA HIS A 24 3.52 19.03 -7.12
C HIS A 24 3.51 19.81 -5.80
N LYS A 25 2.48 20.56 -5.43
CA LYS A 25 2.65 21.56 -4.35
C LYS A 25 2.61 20.95 -2.94
N TYR A 26 1.53 20.27 -2.57
CA TYR A 26 1.41 19.64 -1.25
C TYR A 26 2.39 18.48 -1.06
N TRP A 27 2.58 17.67 -2.12
CA TRP A 27 3.53 16.57 -2.10
C TRP A 27 4.98 17.04 -2.14
N GLN A 28 5.34 18.10 -2.88
CA GLN A 28 6.69 18.70 -2.74
C GLN A 28 6.88 19.32 -1.37
N GLU A 29 5.90 20.03 -0.83
CA GLU A 29 6.01 20.60 0.51
C GLU A 29 6.20 19.50 1.57
N MET A 30 5.51 18.36 1.46
CA MET A 30 5.77 17.19 2.32
C MET A 30 7.15 16.57 2.06
N MET A 31 7.53 16.35 0.80
CA MET A 31 8.83 15.77 0.44
C MET A 31 10.00 16.68 0.78
N GLU A 32 9.82 18.00 0.81
CA GLU A 32 10.79 18.98 1.31
C GLU A 32 10.96 18.89 2.82
N LYS A 33 9.89 18.54 3.55
CA LYS A 33 9.89 18.38 5.00
C LYS A 33 10.39 17.01 5.48
N LEU A 34 10.48 16.01 4.60
CA LEU A 34 11.07 14.72 4.94
C LEU A 34 12.60 14.83 5.09
N PRO A 35 13.22 14.22 6.12
CA PRO A 35 14.66 14.23 6.34
C PRO A 35 15.43 13.31 5.37
N VAL A 36 14.87 13.05 4.18
CA VAL A 36 15.46 12.19 3.16
C VAL A 36 16.31 13.06 2.23
N HIS A 37 17.63 13.09 2.49
CA HIS A 37 18.54 14.11 1.92
C HIS A 37 18.87 13.97 0.43
N SER A 38 18.63 12.82 -0.22
CA SER A 38 18.94 12.64 -1.65
C SER A 38 17.69 12.55 -2.52
N LEU A 39 17.69 13.22 -3.67
CA LEU A 39 16.60 13.15 -4.67
C LEU A 39 16.33 11.69 -5.10
N LYS A 40 17.37 10.87 -5.13
CA LYS A 40 17.27 9.42 -5.42
C LYS A 40 16.49 8.68 -4.34
N MET A 41 16.77 8.93 -3.07
CA MET A 41 16.04 8.31 -1.99
C MET A 41 14.59 8.81 -1.92
N LYS A 42 14.33 10.07 -2.29
CA LYS A 42 12.97 10.60 -2.49
C LYS A 42 12.21 9.88 -3.62
N LEU A 43 12.86 9.57 -4.73
CA LEU A 43 12.30 8.78 -5.83
C LEU A 43 12.01 7.34 -5.40
N ILE A 44 12.94 6.71 -4.67
CA ILE A 44 12.72 5.39 -4.06
C ILE A 44 11.48 5.45 -3.18
N PHE A 45 11.42 6.42 -2.26
CA PHE A 45 10.31 6.63 -1.35
C PHE A 45 8.97 6.85 -2.07
N MET A 46 8.96 7.58 -3.18
CA MET A 46 7.77 7.81 -4.00
C MET A 46 7.28 6.53 -4.69
N MET A 47 8.18 5.80 -5.35
CA MET A 47 7.85 4.48 -5.92
C MET A 47 7.40 3.51 -4.82
N THR A 48 7.84 3.75 -3.57
CA THR A 48 7.39 2.92 -2.46
C THR A 48 5.97 3.21 -1.99
N ASN A 49 5.43 4.39 -2.28
CA ASN A 49 4.15 4.87 -1.73
C ASN A 49 2.92 4.33 -2.49
N CYS A 50 3.04 3.98 -3.78
CA CYS A 50 1.99 3.31 -4.57
C CYS A 50 1.60 1.92 -4.01
N PHE A 51 2.26 1.49 -2.94
CA PHE A 51 2.00 0.27 -2.19
C PHE A 51 0.65 0.24 -1.46
N TRP A 52 0.10 1.40 -1.13
CA TRP A 52 -1.23 1.54 -0.52
C TRP A 52 -2.35 1.54 -1.55
N ASP A 53 -2.02 1.57 -2.83
CA ASP A 53 -3.02 1.57 -3.90
C ASP A 53 -3.55 0.15 -4.13
N SER A 54 -4.85 0.08 -4.38
CA SER A 54 -5.55 -1.18 -4.60
C SER A 54 -5.58 -1.64 -6.04
N GLU A 55 -5.16 -0.80 -6.98
CA GLU A 55 -5.08 -1.14 -8.40
C GLU A 55 -3.64 -1.32 -8.87
N SER A 56 -3.40 -2.46 -9.52
CA SER A 56 -2.17 -2.76 -10.26
C SER A 56 -1.92 -1.84 -11.47
N SER A 57 -2.84 -0.91 -11.77
CA SER A 57 -2.83 -0.05 -12.94
C SER A 57 -1.87 1.15 -12.81
N SER A 58 -1.71 1.73 -11.61
CA SER A 58 -0.79 2.86 -11.36
C SER A 58 0.68 2.42 -11.26
N CYS A 59 0.91 1.18 -10.82
CA CYS A 59 2.21 0.52 -10.85
C CYS A 59 2.37 -0.22 -12.19
N GLY A 60 2.56 0.51 -13.29
CA GLY A 60 2.36 0.05 -14.68
C GLY A 60 2.86 -1.36 -15.05
N GLY A 61 1.98 -2.19 -15.63
CA GLY A 61 2.30 -3.33 -16.51
C GLY A 61 2.06 -4.76 -15.95
N ASN A 62 1.46 -5.62 -16.77
CA ASN A 62 1.17 -7.05 -16.52
C ASN A 62 2.43 -7.94 -16.70
N ASP A 63 3.45 -7.81 -15.86
CA ASP A 63 4.74 -8.50 -16.11
C ASP A 63 5.39 -9.10 -14.85
N ALA A 64 5.37 -10.43 -14.75
CA ALA A 64 5.82 -11.22 -13.59
C ALA A 64 7.30 -11.62 -13.62
N ILE A 65 8.15 -11.02 -12.77
CA ILE A 65 9.16 -11.69 -11.90
C ILE A 65 9.06 -11.02 -10.53
N ARG A 66 7.90 -11.21 -9.88
CA ARG A 66 7.47 -10.50 -8.66
C ARG A 66 7.22 -9.00 -8.84
N LYS A 67 6.01 -8.69 -9.30
CA LYS A 67 5.30 -7.60 -8.62
C LYS A 67 4.57 -8.23 -7.44
N PRO A 68 5.03 -8.05 -6.19
CA PRO A 68 4.12 -8.33 -5.10
C PRO A 68 2.89 -7.45 -5.33
N CYS A 69 1.70 -8.05 -5.42
CA CYS A 69 0.50 -7.31 -5.06
C CYS A 69 0.79 -6.64 -3.70
N GLY A 70 0.49 -5.35 -3.57
CA GLY A 70 0.66 -4.67 -2.28
C GLY A 70 -0.05 -5.46 -1.18
N PRO A 71 0.42 -5.42 0.08
CA PRO A 71 -0.12 -6.23 1.17
C PRO A 71 -1.59 -5.94 1.46
N LEU A 72 -2.12 -4.82 0.95
CA LEU A 72 -3.52 -4.45 1.07
C LEU A 72 -4.45 -5.43 0.37
N GLN A 73 -4.08 -5.98 -0.80
CA GLN A 73 -4.98 -6.86 -1.54
C GLN A 73 -5.19 -8.20 -0.83
N PRO A 74 -4.15 -8.93 -0.37
CA PRO A 74 -4.35 -10.13 0.45
C PRO A 74 -5.13 -9.85 1.74
N PHE A 75 -4.97 -8.68 2.36
CA PHE A 75 -5.77 -8.27 3.52
C PHE A 75 -7.26 -8.15 3.17
N ARG A 76 -7.59 -7.47 2.07
CA ARG A 76 -8.97 -7.33 1.57
C ARG A 76 -9.58 -8.67 1.21
N ASP A 77 -8.81 -9.51 0.51
CA ASP A 77 -9.24 -10.86 0.13
C ASP A 77 -9.49 -11.76 1.35
N ALA A 78 -8.86 -11.47 2.49
CA ALA A 78 -9.11 -12.17 3.75
C ALA A 78 -10.45 -11.80 4.38
N MET A 79 -11.02 -10.64 4.02
CA MET A 79 -12.29 -10.16 4.54
C MET A 79 -13.48 -10.60 3.68
N GLU A 80 -14.60 -10.91 4.33
CA GLU A 80 -15.84 -11.24 3.64
C GLU A 80 -16.85 -10.08 3.65
N ARG A 81 -16.62 -9.08 4.51
CA ARG A 81 -17.44 -7.87 4.57
C ARG A 81 -16.55 -6.65 4.69
N TYR A 82 -16.58 -5.82 3.65
CA TYR A 82 -16.08 -4.46 3.72
C TYR A 82 -17.15 -3.56 4.33
N TRP A 83 -16.82 -2.85 5.41
CA TRP A 83 -17.68 -1.82 5.98
C TRP A 83 -16.98 -0.46 5.84
N PRO A 84 -17.05 0.18 4.66
CA PRO A 84 -16.55 1.53 4.54
C PRO A 84 -17.33 2.40 5.52
N ARG A 85 -16.64 3.28 6.24
CA ARG A 85 -17.29 4.31 7.04
C ARG A 85 -17.87 5.34 6.07
N LYS A 86 -19.10 5.10 5.62
CA LYS A 86 -19.79 6.01 4.69
C LYS A 86 -20.09 7.34 5.39
N ARG A 87 -19.50 8.41 4.86
CA ARG A 87 -19.96 9.79 5.04
C ARG A 87 -20.28 10.28 3.65
N ASP A 88 -21.56 10.56 3.42
CA ASP A 88 -22.10 10.72 2.07
C ASP A 88 -22.51 12.19 1.81
N PRO A 89 -21.57 13.17 1.75
CA PRO A 89 -21.92 14.59 1.74
C PRO A 89 -22.93 14.98 0.66
N LEU A 90 -23.65 16.08 0.92
CA LEU A 90 -24.54 16.69 -0.04
C LEU A 90 -23.76 17.51 -1.08
N ALA A 91 -23.70 17.02 -2.30
CA ALA A 91 -23.21 17.73 -3.48
C ALA A 91 -24.36 18.51 -4.16
N ILE A 92 -24.03 19.65 -4.75
CA ILE A 92 -24.95 20.64 -5.31
C ILE A 92 -24.55 20.88 -6.76
N ASP A 93 -25.51 20.69 -7.66
CA ASP A 93 -25.43 21.03 -9.08
C ASP A 93 -25.40 22.55 -9.23
N LEU A 94 -24.34 23.14 -9.78
CA LEU A 94 -24.20 24.61 -9.88
C LEU A 94 -24.41 25.17 -11.29
N ASP A 95 -24.41 24.35 -12.33
CA ASP A 95 -24.53 24.82 -13.71
C ASP A 95 -25.88 24.43 -14.36
N GLY A 96 -26.58 23.45 -13.80
CA GLY A 96 -27.92 23.01 -14.14
C GLY A 96 -27.98 21.77 -15.04
N ASP A 97 -26.90 20.99 -15.17
CA ASP A 97 -26.90 19.75 -15.94
C ASP A 97 -26.95 18.45 -15.11
N GLY A 98 -26.95 18.58 -13.78
CA GLY A 98 -27.04 17.50 -12.80
C GLY A 98 -25.85 17.57 -11.85
N VAL A 99 -25.80 16.68 -10.85
CA VAL A 99 -24.58 16.55 -10.05
C VAL A 99 -23.59 15.62 -10.76
N GLU A 100 -22.39 16.12 -11.03
CA GLU A 100 -21.28 15.39 -11.64
C GLU A 100 -20.17 15.10 -10.62
N THR A 101 -19.40 14.04 -10.89
CA THR A 101 -18.33 13.59 -9.99
C THR A 101 -17.06 13.30 -10.79
N ILE A 102 -15.95 13.11 -10.07
CA ILE A 102 -14.69 12.57 -10.59
C ILE A 102 -14.29 11.32 -9.83
N SER A 103 -13.49 10.47 -10.49
CA SER A 103 -13.07 9.18 -9.93
C SER A 103 -12.06 9.33 -8.79
N LEU A 104 -11.87 8.24 -8.04
CA LEU A 104 -10.86 8.13 -6.98
C LEU A 104 -9.46 8.56 -7.44
N ASP A 105 -9.06 8.23 -8.66
CA ASP A 105 -7.73 8.58 -9.20
C ASP A 105 -7.58 10.09 -9.47
N GLN A 106 -8.69 10.75 -9.78
CA GLN A 106 -8.73 12.16 -10.17
C GLN A 106 -9.02 13.09 -9.00
N GLY A 107 -9.72 12.61 -7.96
CA GLY A 107 -10.11 13.43 -6.81
C GLY A 107 -8.97 13.73 -5.83
N GLY A 108 -9.32 14.45 -4.77
CA GLY A 108 -8.40 14.97 -3.77
C GLY A 108 -8.14 14.03 -2.59
N TRP A 109 -7.68 14.63 -1.49
CA TRP A 109 -7.63 13.99 -0.18
C TRP A 109 -8.47 14.80 0.78
N PHE A 110 -9.37 14.13 1.52
CA PHE A 110 -10.20 14.82 2.49
C PHE A 110 -10.38 13.99 3.76
N ASP A 111 -10.26 14.63 4.93
CA ASP A 111 -10.47 13.97 6.22
C ASP A 111 -11.96 13.96 6.53
N TYR A 112 -12.66 12.93 6.04
CA TYR A 112 -14.09 12.82 6.31
C TYR A 112 -14.36 12.63 7.80
N GLN A 113 -13.44 12.05 8.56
CA GLN A 113 -13.69 11.66 9.94
C GLN A 113 -13.31 12.73 10.96
N GLY A 114 -12.48 13.68 10.56
CA GLY A 114 -11.83 14.64 11.43
C GLY A 114 -10.91 13.95 12.43
N ASP A 115 -10.21 12.90 12.00
CA ASP A 115 -9.26 12.12 12.82
C ASP A 115 -7.78 12.48 12.57
N GLY A 116 -7.54 13.46 11.70
CA GLY A 116 -6.23 13.99 11.38
C GLY A 116 -5.58 13.35 10.14
N PHE A 117 -6.32 12.49 9.42
CA PHE A 117 -5.84 11.80 8.24
C PHE A 117 -6.84 11.95 7.09
N ALA A 118 -6.42 12.62 6.02
CA ALA A 118 -7.22 12.82 4.83
C ALA A 118 -7.12 11.59 3.91
N GLU A 119 -8.24 10.93 3.60
CA GLU A 119 -8.28 9.79 2.68
C GLU A 119 -8.29 10.25 1.22
N LYS A 120 -7.57 9.51 0.36
CA LYS A 120 -7.75 9.66 -1.09
C LYS A 120 -9.21 9.35 -1.44
N THR A 121 -9.84 10.21 -2.22
CA THR A 121 -11.28 10.10 -2.48
C THR A 121 -11.66 10.51 -3.90
N GLY A 122 -12.73 9.91 -4.43
CA GLY A 122 -13.49 10.52 -5.53
C GLY A 122 -14.14 11.81 -5.05
N TRP A 123 -14.58 12.67 -5.96
CA TRP A 123 -14.97 14.03 -5.56
C TRP A 123 -16.11 14.59 -6.40
N ALA A 124 -16.69 15.71 -5.96
CA ALA A 124 -17.57 16.50 -6.82
C ALA A 124 -16.75 17.06 -8.00
N HIS A 125 -17.37 17.14 -9.18
CA HIS A 125 -16.69 17.74 -10.34
C HIS A 125 -16.49 19.26 -10.12
N PRO A 126 -15.42 19.89 -10.67
CA PRO A 126 -15.09 21.30 -10.41
C PRO A 126 -16.15 22.36 -10.76
N ASP A 127 -17.13 22.04 -11.61
CA ASP A 127 -18.26 22.93 -11.91
C ASP A 127 -19.35 22.89 -10.84
N ASP A 128 -19.40 21.83 -10.03
CA ASP A 128 -20.31 21.63 -8.91
C ASP A 128 -19.67 21.99 -7.55
N GLY A 129 -20.40 21.75 -6.46
CA GLY A 129 -19.83 21.96 -5.12
C GLY A 129 -20.48 21.13 -4.02
N MET A 130 -19.89 21.14 -2.83
CA MET A 130 -20.45 20.49 -1.64
C MET A 130 -21.08 21.48 -0.69
N LEU A 131 -22.16 21.07 -0.03
CA LEU A 131 -22.80 21.86 1.02
C LEU A 131 -22.02 21.73 2.32
N ALA A 132 -21.61 22.87 2.87
CA ALA A 132 -20.81 22.96 4.08
C ALA A 132 -21.32 24.02 5.06
N VAL A 133 -20.89 23.91 6.31
CA VAL A 133 -21.07 24.88 7.39
C VAL A 133 -19.71 25.08 8.04
N ASP A 134 -19.11 26.24 7.78
CA ASP A 134 -17.94 26.73 8.52
C ASP A 134 -18.39 27.10 9.95
N TYR A 135 -18.06 26.24 10.92
CA TYR A 135 -18.48 26.41 12.30
C TYR A 135 -17.51 27.27 13.11
N ASN A 136 -16.24 27.29 12.72
CA ASN A 136 -15.15 27.93 13.46
C ASN A 136 -14.85 29.37 12.95
N TYR A 137 -15.43 29.75 11.81
CA TYR A 137 -15.33 31.03 11.09
C TYR A 137 -13.93 31.36 10.56
N ASP A 138 -13.14 30.37 10.18
CA ASP A 138 -11.84 30.57 9.53
C ASP A 138 -11.92 30.64 8.00
N ASN A 139 -13.09 30.37 7.41
CA ASN A 139 -13.36 30.26 5.96
C ASN A 139 -12.62 29.11 5.27
N ILE A 140 -12.29 28.06 6.01
CA ILE A 140 -11.68 26.84 5.49
C ILE A 140 -12.60 25.69 5.91
N ILE A 141 -12.81 24.73 5.02
CA ILE A 141 -13.47 23.46 5.35
C ILE A 141 -12.37 22.43 5.54
N GLU A 142 -12.09 22.07 6.78
CA GLU A 142 -10.92 21.23 7.13
C GLU A 142 -11.26 19.73 7.19
N ASP A 143 -12.48 19.40 7.61
CA ASP A 143 -12.89 18.02 7.81
C ASP A 143 -14.40 17.79 7.62
N GLY A 144 -14.80 16.52 7.58
CA GLY A 144 -16.18 16.12 7.39
C GLY A 144 -17.14 16.47 8.54
N LYS A 145 -16.70 17.14 9.61
CA LYS A 145 -17.59 17.74 10.63
C LYS A 145 -18.20 19.06 10.13
N GLU A 146 -17.60 19.66 9.11
CA GLU A 146 -18.06 20.91 8.49
C GLU A 146 -18.86 20.67 7.21
N LEU A 147 -18.84 19.46 6.66
CA LEU A 147 -19.75 19.07 5.58
C LEU A 147 -21.16 18.78 6.10
N VAL A 148 -22.17 19.02 5.26
CA VAL A 148 -23.53 18.51 5.49
C VAL A 148 -23.60 17.10 4.88
N LEU A 149 -23.66 16.09 5.74
CA LEU A 149 -23.43 14.70 5.40
C LEU A 149 -24.64 13.95 4.84
N ASP A 150 -25.85 14.45 5.06
CA ASP A 150 -27.07 13.83 4.53
C ASP A 150 -28.28 14.78 4.67
N PHE A 151 -29.40 14.36 4.09
CA PHE A 151 -30.67 15.08 4.19
C PHE A 151 -31.28 15.03 5.60
N GLU A 152 -30.91 14.06 6.45
CA GLU A 152 -31.39 14.00 7.84
C GLU A 152 -30.74 15.10 8.69
N GLN A 153 -29.44 15.34 8.53
CA GLN A 153 -28.71 16.47 9.08
C GLN A 153 -29.28 17.78 8.54
N LEU A 154 -29.52 17.88 7.23
CA LEU A 154 -30.13 19.09 6.65
C LEU A 154 -31.50 19.40 7.26
N ALA A 155 -32.34 18.38 7.47
CA ALA A 155 -33.65 18.53 8.10
C ALA A 155 -33.58 19.01 9.56
N THR A 156 -32.47 18.76 10.26
CA THR A 156 -32.29 19.27 11.64
C THR A 156 -32.12 20.79 11.69
N TYR A 157 -31.86 21.43 10.56
CA TYR A 157 -31.68 22.87 10.45
C TYR A 157 -32.95 23.65 10.10
N ASP A 158 -34.07 22.96 9.86
CA ASP A 158 -35.38 23.58 9.58
C ASP A 158 -36.01 24.06 10.91
N ASP A 159 -35.75 25.33 11.25
CA ASP A 159 -36.15 25.93 12.54
C ASP A 159 -37.67 26.11 12.63
N ASN A 160 -38.32 26.34 11.50
CA ASN A 160 -39.75 26.66 11.42
C ASN A 160 -40.62 25.45 11.01
N SER A 161 -39.99 24.32 10.65
CA SER A 161 -40.60 23.07 10.23
C SER A 161 -41.48 23.19 8.98
N ASP A 162 -41.07 24.01 8.01
CA ASP A 162 -41.79 24.23 6.75
C ASP A 162 -41.32 23.33 5.59
N GLY A 163 -40.28 22.52 5.81
CA GLY A 163 -39.74 21.57 4.84
C GLY A 163 -38.68 22.15 3.91
N ILE A 164 -38.26 23.41 4.09
CA ILE A 164 -37.24 24.05 3.27
C ILE A 164 -36.26 24.84 4.13
N ILE A 165 -34.96 24.77 3.80
CA ILE A 165 -33.94 25.61 4.42
C ILE A 165 -33.86 26.91 3.64
N ASN A 166 -34.26 28.01 4.25
CA ASN A 166 -34.28 29.35 3.64
C ASN A 166 -33.90 30.45 4.65
N SER A 167 -34.00 31.73 4.26
CA SER A 167 -33.66 32.87 5.12
C SER A 167 -34.41 32.99 6.47
N SER A 168 -35.47 32.19 6.66
CA SER A 168 -36.22 32.03 7.92
C SER A 168 -35.50 31.12 8.93
N ASP A 169 -34.54 30.33 8.48
CA ASP A 169 -33.75 29.39 9.28
C ASP A 169 -32.42 30.01 9.69
N SER A 170 -32.04 29.82 10.95
CA SER A 170 -30.84 30.41 11.51
C SER A 170 -29.55 29.88 10.87
N ILE A 171 -29.57 28.67 10.31
CA ILE A 171 -28.43 28.07 9.62
C ILE A 171 -28.16 28.71 8.26
N PHE A 172 -29.17 29.28 7.59
CA PHE A 172 -29.11 29.56 6.15
C PHE A 172 -27.98 30.52 5.78
N ARG A 173 -27.70 31.51 6.64
CA ARG A 173 -26.59 32.46 6.44
C ARG A 173 -25.21 31.87 6.73
N LYS A 174 -25.14 30.73 7.40
CA LYS A 174 -23.91 30.01 7.73
C LYS A 174 -23.57 28.94 6.70
N LEU A 175 -24.58 28.42 5.99
CA LEU A 175 -24.35 27.50 4.88
C LEU A 175 -23.47 28.14 3.81
N ARG A 176 -22.63 27.28 3.24
CA ARG A 176 -21.71 27.57 2.15
C ARG A 176 -21.83 26.48 1.09
N VAL A 177 -21.51 26.85 -0.14
CA VAL A 177 -21.14 25.90 -1.20
C VAL A 177 -19.64 25.95 -1.31
N TRP A 178 -18.97 24.83 -1.11
CA TRP A 178 -17.56 24.67 -1.42
C TRP A 178 -17.44 24.13 -2.84
N GLN A 179 -17.04 25.01 -3.76
CA GLN A 179 -16.70 24.65 -5.13
C GLN A 179 -15.18 24.54 -5.23
N ASP A 180 -14.69 23.31 -5.16
CA ASP A 180 -13.27 22.97 -5.23
C ASP A 180 -12.84 22.93 -6.71
N TYR A 181 -12.17 23.99 -7.17
CA TYR A 181 -11.91 24.19 -8.59
C TYR A 181 -10.78 23.31 -9.13
N ASP A 182 -9.86 22.90 -8.26
CA ASP A 182 -8.74 22.04 -8.61
C ASP A 182 -8.93 20.60 -8.11
N SER A 183 -10.00 20.35 -7.37
CA SER A 183 -10.39 19.05 -6.82
C SER A 183 -9.33 18.45 -5.90
N ASN A 184 -8.59 19.30 -5.18
CA ASN A 184 -7.51 18.86 -4.31
C ASN A 184 -7.99 18.40 -2.92
N GLY A 185 -9.25 18.67 -2.55
CA GLY A 185 -9.82 18.33 -1.25
C GLY A 185 -9.45 19.30 -0.13
N TYR A 186 -8.92 20.48 -0.45
CA TYR A 186 -8.57 21.56 0.47
C TYR A 186 -9.30 22.84 0.08
N SER A 187 -9.97 23.47 1.05
CA SER A 187 -10.74 24.69 0.77
C SER A 187 -9.82 25.91 0.62
N ASP A 188 -9.56 26.31 -0.62
CA ASP A 188 -8.71 27.46 -0.94
C ASP A 188 -9.47 28.80 -0.92
N GLU A 189 -8.71 29.91 -0.87
CA GLU A 189 -9.28 31.25 -0.92
C GLU A 189 -10.07 31.46 -2.23
N GLY A 190 -11.39 31.65 -2.10
CA GLY A 190 -12.30 31.90 -3.22
C GLY A 190 -13.18 30.72 -3.59
N GLU A 191 -12.96 29.54 -3.02
CA GLU A 191 -13.75 28.33 -3.28
C GLU A 191 -15.00 28.22 -2.42
N LEU A 192 -15.01 28.91 -1.27
CA LEU A 192 -16.11 28.87 -0.31
C LEU A 192 -17.12 30.01 -0.59
N LEU A 193 -18.24 29.66 -1.21
CA LEU A 193 -19.27 30.59 -1.65
C LEU A 193 -20.47 30.61 -0.70
N THR A 194 -21.07 31.78 -0.48
CA THR A 194 -22.36 31.88 0.24
C THR A 194 -23.52 31.46 -0.67
N LEU A 195 -24.58 30.87 -0.13
CA LEU A 195 -25.82 30.55 -0.87
C LEU A 195 -26.38 31.74 -1.68
N GLU A 196 -26.34 32.96 -1.11
CA GLU A 196 -26.80 34.17 -1.79
C GLU A 196 -25.96 34.52 -3.03
N THR A 197 -24.64 34.33 -2.96
CA THR A 197 -23.71 34.63 -4.06
C THR A 197 -23.91 33.68 -5.25
N VAL A 198 -24.22 32.41 -4.98
CA VAL A 198 -24.56 31.42 -6.02
C VAL A 198 -26.04 31.47 -6.43
N GLY A 199 -26.84 32.34 -5.80
CA GLY A 199 -28.24 32.57 -6.19
C GLY A 199 -29.25 31.56 -5.63
N ILE A 200 -28.89 30.77 -4.61
CA ILE A 200 -29.77 29.80 -3.95
C ILE A 200 -30.73 30.55 -3.02
N GLU A 201 -32.03 30.38 -3.24
CA GLU A 201 -33.11 30.97 -2.44
C GLU A 201 -33.57 30.02 -1.31
N SER A 202 -33.69 28.72 -1.62
CA SER A 202 -34.05 27.69 -0.64
C SER A 202 -33.56 26.30 -1.03
N ILE A 203 -33.36 25.41 -0.06
CA ILE A 203 -33.00 24.00 -0.27
C ILE A 203 -34.12 23.12 0.30
N SER A 204 -34.66 22.19 -0.49
CA SER A 204 -35.65 21.23 0.01
C SER A 204 -34.98 20.18 0.89
N ILE A 205 -35.62 19.82 2.00
CA ILE A 205 -35.17 18.69 2.82
C ILE A 205 -35.75 17.35 2.32
N GLU A 206 -36.72 17.39 1.41
CA GLU A 206 -37.28 16.19 0.78
C GLU A 206 -36.30 15.59 -0.23
N SER A 207 -36.07 14.28 -0.12
CA SER A 207 -35.19 13.53 -1.01
C SER A 207 -35.77 12.17 -1.40
N THR A 208 -35.26 11.60 -2.50
CA THR A 208 -35.59 10.27 -3.01
C THR A 208 -34.32 9.43 -3.04
N SER A 209 -34.33 8.27 -2.38
CA SER A 209 -33.19 7.33 -2.45
C SER A 209 -33.21 6.50 -3.73
N ASP A 210 -32.05 6.37 -4.38
CA ASP A 210 -31.88 5.61 -5.63
C ASP A 210 -30.67 4.66 -5.64
N GLN A 211 -29.63 4.89 -4.82
CA GLN A 211 -28.42 4.04 -4.75
C GLN A 211 -27.78 3.85 -6.14
N PHE A 212 -27.74 4.91 -6.93
CA PHE A 212 -27.19 4.90 -8.28
C PHE A 212 -25.67 5.01 -8.25
N VAL A 213 -24.96 4.09 -8.90
CA VAL A 213 -23.50 4.17 -9.08
C VAL A 213 -23.20 4.80 -10.44
N ASP A 214 -22.43 5.89 -10.45
CA ASP A 214 -22.07 6.62 -11.65
C ASP A 214 -20.87 6.00 -12.40
N GLU A 215 -20.45 6.62 -13.51
CA GLU A 215 -19.36 6.14 -14.36
C GLU A 215 -17.97 6.23 -13.66
N ASN A 216 -17.86 7.05 -12.62
CA ASN A 216 -16.65 7.23 -11.80
C ASN A 216 -16.61 6.29 -10.59
N GLY A 217 -17.66 5.49 -10.39
CA GLY A 217 -17.79 4.55 -9.30
C GLY A 217 -18.29 5.15 -7.99
N ASN A 218 -18.65 6.44 -7.97
CA ASN A 218 -19.27 7.08 -6.82
C ASN A 218 -20.76 6.72 -6.74
N THR A 219 -21.33 6.71 -5.54
CA THR A 219 -22.72 6.30 -5.33
C THR A 219 -23.60 7.47 -4.94
N ARG A 220 -24.57 7.85 -5.78
CA ARG A 220 -25.68 8.70 -5.38
C ARG A 220 -26.62 7.90 -4.49
N VAL A 221 -26.69 8.27 -3.22
CA VAL A 221 -27.48 7.61 -2.17
C VAL A 221 -28.93 8.08 -2.20
N ALA A 222 -29.10 9.38 -2.39
CA ALA A 222 -30.39 10.05 -2.53
C ALA A 222 -30.23 11.37 -3.30
N SER A 223 -31.30 11.85 -3.91
CA SER A 223 -31.34 13.16 -4.57
C SER A 223 -32.59 13.95 -4.20
N GLY A 224 -32.47 15.27 -4.26
CA GLY A 224 -33.51 16.25 -3.99
C GLY A 224 -33.31 17.47 -4.89
N PHE A 225 -33.96 18.59 -4.52
CA PHE A 225 -33.87 19.82 -5.29
C PHE A 225 -33.69 21.04 -4.40
N TYR A 226 -33.01 22.04 -4.93
CA TYR A 226 -32.99 23.38 -4.37
C TYR A 226 -33.57 24.38 -5.38
N THR A 227 -34.01 25.54 -4.89
CA THR A 227 -34.64 26.59 -5.70
C THR A 227 -33.73 27.80 -5.77
N MET A 228 -33.48 28.28 -6.98
CA MET A 228 -32.75 29.50 -7.29
C MET A 228 -33.64 30.74 -7.12
N ALA A 229 -33.04 31.91 -6.97
CA ALA A 229 -33.75 33.19 -6.86
C ALA A 229 -34.60 33.55 -8.10
N ASP A 230 -34.29 32.97 -9.27
CA ASP A 230 -35.10 33.11 -10.49
C ASP A 230 -36.27 32.11 -10.58
N GLY A 231 -36.41 31.23 -9.58
CA GLY A 231 -37.43 30.20 -9.47
C GLY A 231 -37.10 28.89 -10.20
N THR A 232 -35.93 28.76 -10.82
CA THR A 232 -35.46 27.49 -11.36
C THR A 232 -35.12 26.50 -10.25
N GLN A 233 -35.29 25.22 -10.52
CA GLN A 233 -34.91 24.14 -9.61
C GLN A 233 -33.71 23.40 -10.17
N ARG A 234 -32.79 23.02 -9.29
CA ARG A 234 -31.54 22.29 -9.60
C ARG A 234 -31.31 21.16 -8.61
N GLU A 235 -30.46 20.22 -8.98
CA GLU A 235 -30.24 19.01 -8.18
C GLU A 235 -29.39 19.28 -6.93
N ILE A 236 -29.73 18.61 -5.83
CA ILE A 236 -28.83 18.40 -4.70
C ILE A 236 -28.85 16.91 -4.40
N ALA A 237 -27.69 16.32 -4.18
CA ALA A 237 -27.56 14.87 -4.09
C ALA A 237 -26.61 14.45 -2.97
N GLN A 238 -27.02 13.43 -2.24
CA GLN A 238 -26.21 12.76 -1.23
C GLN A 238 -25.29 11.77 -1.94
N TYR A 239 -23.97 11.98 -1.88
CA TYR A 239 -22.98 11.16 -2.58
C TYR A 239 -22.07 10.42 -1.63
N GLY A 240 -22.08 9.09 -1.71
CA GLY A 240 -21.02 8.24 -1.17
C GLY A 240 -19.87 8.15 -2.16
N PHE A 241 -18.90 9.06 -2.01
CA PHE A 241 -17.67 9.05 -2.79
C PHE A 241 -16.83 7.82 -2.49
N GLN A 242 -16.14 7.30 -3.50
CA GLN A 242 -15.13 6.26 -3.27
C GLN A 242 -14.01 6.82 -2.41
N THR A 243 -13.47 5.99 -1.53
CA THR A 243 -12.33 6.32 -0.67
C THR A 243 -11.35 5.16 -0.64
N GLU A 244 -10.06 5.47 -0.54
CA GLU A 244 -8.99 4.51 -0.26
C GLU A 244 -8.45 4.73 1.15
N PRO A 245 -9.04 4.11 2.18
CA PRO A 245 -8.69 4.39 3.58
C PRO A 245 -7.29 3.93 3.97
N ALA A 246 -6.61 3.13 3.13
CA ALA A 246 -5.19 2.82 3.32
C ALA A 246 -4.27 3.96 2.82
N ASN A 247 -4.72 4.74 1.84
CA ASN A 247 -3.98 5.83 1.22
C ASN A 247 -4.44 7.17 1.84
N THR A 248 -3.75 7.58 2.90
CA THR A 248 -4.05 8.80 3.64
C THR A 248 -2.88 9.76 3.72
N LEU A 249 -3.19 11.03 3.93
CA LEU A 249 -2.23 12.09 4.24
C LEU A 249 -2.52 12.67 5.62
N PRO A 250 -1.53 12.77 6.53
CA PRO A 250 -1.71 13.50 7.77
C PRO A 250 -2.04 14.97 7.50
N THR A 251 -3.07 15.51 8.14
CA THR A 251 -3.48 16.91 7.97
C THR A 251 -2.62 17.88 8.78
N GLU A 252 -1.82 17.36 9.73
CA GLU A 252 -0.88 18.12 10.55
C GLU A 252 0.55 17.59 10.41
N TRP A 253 1.51 18.51 10.24
CA TRP A 253 2.93 18.17 10.20
C TRP A 253 3.73 18.93 11.25
N LEU A 254 4.42 18.18 12.11
CA LEU A 254 5.30 18.75 13.14
C LEU A 254 6.73 18.91 12.60
N GLU A 255 7.43 19.97 13.02
CA GLU A 255 8.84 20.14 12.71
C GLU A 255 9.68 19.07 13.42
N LEU A 256 10.47 18.32 12.66
CA LEU A 256 11.33 17.28 13.21
C LEU A 256 12.59 17.90 13.85
N PRO A 257 13.00 17.43 15.05
CA PRO A 257 14.28 17.82 15.65
C PRO A 257 15.47 17.52 14.73
N GLU A 258 16.51 18.37 14.75
CA GLU A 258 17.74 18.19 13.96
C GLU A 258 18.43 16.84 14.26
N GLU A 259 18.31 16.33 15.47
CA GLU A 259 18.84 15.01 15.88
C GLU A 259 18.19 13.83 15.15
N TYR A 260 17.00 14.01 14.55
CA TYR A 260 16.35 12.95 13.77
C TYR A 260 16.80 12.93 12.30
N ALA A 261 17.62 13.90 11.86
CA ALA A 261 17.98 14.06 10.46
C ALA A 261 18.73 12.87 9.84
N ASP A 262 19.41 12.05 10.66
CA ASP A 262 20.16 10.86 10.22
C ASP A 262 19.38 9.55 10.46
N LEU A 263 18.14 9.62 10.94
CA LEU A 263 17.29 8.45 11.17
C LEU A 263 16.51 8.11 9.89
N PRO A 264 16.26 6.81 9.63
CA PRO A 264 15.40 6.42 8.52
C PRO A 264 13.97 6.91 8.77
N GLU A 265 13.29 7.31 7.70
CA GLU A 265 11.88 7.72 7.72
C GLU A 265 11.07 6.81 6.81
N LEU A 266 9.88 6.43 7.25
CA LEU A 266 8.97 5.54 6.53
C LEU A 266 7.55 6.10 6.51
N TRP A 267 6.88 5.98 5.38
CA TRP A 267 5.47 6.35 5.27
C TRP A 267 4.63 5.48 6.19
N GLY A 268 3.76 6.16 6.92
CA GLY A 268 2.63 5.51 7.57
C GLY A 268 1.57 5.12 6.55
N GLY A 269 0.37 4.85 7.05
CA GLY A 269 -0.80 4.56 6.25
C GLY A 269 -2.03 4.64 7.13
N ALA A 270 -3.16 4.97 6.53
CA ALA A 270 -4.43 5.15 7.23
C ALA A 270 -4.36 6.05 8.47
N GLN A 271 -4.41 5.47 9.67
CA GLN A 271 -4.41 6.19 10.95
C GLN A 271 -3.04 6.24 11.62
N VAL A 272 -1.98 5.83 10.90
CA VAL A 272 -0.61 5.80 11.40
C VAL A 272 0.20 6.89 10.68
N ASN A 273 0.77 7.81 11.46
CA ASN A 273 1.68 8.84 10.95
C ASN A 273 2.99 8.22 10.40
N THR A 274 3.84 9.00 9.74
CA THR A 274 5.20 8.53 9.40
C THR A 274 5.96 8.11 10.67
N LEU A 275 7.04 7.32 10.49
CA LEU A 275 7.81 6.75 11.60
C LEU A 275 8.32 7.83 12.57
N LEU A 276 8.94 8.89 12.05
CA LEU A 276 9.49 9.94 12.92
C LEU A 276 8.41 10.89 13.43
N GLN A 277 7.37 11.16 12.64
CA GLN A 277 6.20 11.93 13.07
C GLN A 277 5.46 11.23 14.23
N THR A 278 5.40 9.90 14.21
CA THR A 278 4.82 9.10 15.30
C THR A 278 5.72 9.13 16.53
N ALA A 279 7.03 8.93 16.36
CA ALA A 279 7.98 8.98 17.45
C ALA A 279 7.95 10.34 18.18
N LEU A 280 7.89 11.43 17.41
CA LEU A 280 7.78 12.79 17.94
C LEU A 280 6.48 13.00 18.74
N ARG A 281 5.34 12.50 18.24
CA ARG A 281 4.04 12.64 18.93
C ARG A 281 3.92 11.78 20.18
N GLN A 282 4.55 10.59 20.19
CA GLN A 282 4.55 9.72 21.37
C GLN A 282 5.44 10.25 22.49
N ASP A 283 6.51 11.00 22.15
CA ASP A 283 7.40 11.72 23.08
C ASP A 283 7.92 10.87 24.26
N ASP A 284 8.18 9.58 24.02
CA ASP A 284 8.71 8.65 25.03
C ASP A 284 10.08 8.05 24.69
N GLY A 285 10.63 8.39 23.51
CA GLY A 285 11.94 7.96 23.03
C GLY A 285 12.04 6.49 22.60
N VAL A 286 11.06 5.65 22.92
CA VAL A 286 11.15 4.18 22.72
C VAL A 286 11.22 3.83 21.24
N LEU A 287 10.43 4.49 20.40
CA LEU A 287 10.44 4.23 18.96
C LEU A 287 11.77 4.64 18.32
N ILE A 288 12.36 5.76 18.76
CA ILE A 288 13.67 6.21 18.32
C ILE A 288 14.76 5.23 18.76
N ASP A 289 14.76 4.79 20.02
CA ASP A 289 15.72 3.82 20.54
C ASP A 289 15.70 2.49 19.75
N LEU A 290 14.52 2.04 19.32
CA LEU A 290 14.39 0.83 18.50
C LEU A 290 14.97 1.03 17.09
N VAL A 291 14.75 2.19 16.48
CA VAL A 291 15.30 2.54 15.17
C VAL A 291 16.83 2.68 15.24
N GLU A 292 17.38 3.27 16.30
CA GLU A 292 18.82 3.32 16.53
C GLU A 292 19.43 1.93 16.74
N GLN A 293 18.77 1.06 17.52
CA GLN A 293 19.19 -0.33 17.67
C GLN A 293 19.18 -1.06 16.33
N PHE A 294 18.16 -0.83 15.49
CA PHE A 294 18.11 -1.41 14.15
C PHE A 294 19.32 -0.97 13.33
N LYS A 295 19.65 0.33 13.32
CA LYS A 295 20.83 0.89 12.63
C LYS A 295 22.16 0.24 13.04
N LEU A 296 22.26 -0.25 14.26
CA LEU A 296 23.49 -0.83 14.83
C LEU A 296 23.50 -2.37 14.80
N ALA A 297 22.43 -3.03 14.33
CA ALA A 297 22.28 -4.46 14.43
C ALA A 297 23.13 -5.22 13.37
N ASP A 298 24.06 -6.04 13.84
CA ASP A 298 25.03 -6.72 12.97
C ASP A 298 24.48 -7.92 12.19
N ASN A 299 23.29 -8.43 12.52
CA ASN A 299 22.74 -9.62 11.87
C ASN A 299 21.24 -9.53 11.57
N THR A 300 20.82 -10.33 10.59
CA THR A 300 19.46 -10.35 10.04
C THR A 300 18.39 -10.73 11.06
N ASN A 301 18.69 -11.62 12.00
CA ASN A 301 17.71 -12.08 12.99
C ASN A 301 17.38 -10.97 14.00
N ASP A 302 18.41 -10.26 14.48
CA ASP A 302 18.22 -9.12 15.38
C ASP A 302 17.48 -8.00 14.67
N ARG A 303 17.87 -7.67 13.42
CA ARG A 303 17.13 -6.70 12.60
C ARG A 303 15.67 -7.07 12.42
N ARG A 304 15.37 -8.34 12.12
CA ARG A 304 13.99 -8.82 11.97
C ARG A 304 13.18 -8.62 13.25
N SER A 305 13.75 -9.02 14.38
CA SER A 305 13.10 -8.86 15.69
C SER A 305 12.89 -7.38 16.07
N LEU A 306 13.82 -6.50 15.67
CA LEU A 306 13.67 -5.06 15.87
C LEU A 306 12.58 -4.48 14.97
N VAL A 307 12.43 -4.92 13.72
CA VAL A 307 11.32 -4.48 12.86
C VAL A 307 9.97 -4.89 13.45
N ASP A 308 9.81 -6.12 13.96
CA ASP A 308 8.56 -6.51 14.63
C ASP A 308 8.22 -5.57 15.80
N GLN A 309 9.22 -5.22 16.62
CA GLN A 309 9.06 -4.28 17.74
C GLN A 309 8.74 -2.85 17.26
N ILE A 310 9.41 -2.38 16.21
CA ILE A 310 9.18 -1.08 15.58
C ILE A 310 7.74 -1.02 15.07
N LEU A 311 7.25 -2.02 14.32
CA LEU A 311 5.91 -2.03 13.76
C LEU A 311 4.82 -2.04 14.86
N ALA A 312 4.99 -2.83 15.91
CA ALA A 312 4.08 -2.84 17.05
C ALA A 312 4.04 -1.46 17.74
N LYS A 313 5.22 -0.89 18.04
CA LYS A 313 5.32 0.42 18.70
C LYS A 313 4.79 1.56 17.84
N TRP A 314 5.09 1.53 16.54
CA TRP A 314 4.72 2.55 15.56
C TRP A 314 3.21 2.55 15.30
N SER A 315 2.59 1.38 15.15
CA SER A 315 1.12 1.25 15.04
C SER A 315 0.36 1.60 16.32
N GLY A 316 1.05 1.83 17.45
CA GLY A 316 0.42 2.04 18.74
C GLY A 316 -0.18 0.77 19.36
N ILE A 317 0.04 -0.40 18.76
CA ILE A 317 -0.37 -1.69 19.32
C ILE A 317 0.59 -2.06 20.45
N VAL A 318 0.07 -2.09 21.67
CA VAL A 318 0.84 -2.53 22.83
C VAL A 318 1.09 -4.03 22.69
N ASP A 319 2.33 -4.41 22.39
CA ASP A 319 2.79 -5.77 22.62
C ASP A 319 2.73 -6.03 24.12
N ASN A 320 2.00 -7.07 24.52
CA ASN A 320 2.05 -7.57 25.89
C ASN A 320 2.95 -8.81 25.87
N PRO A 321 4.27 -8.66 26.08
CA PRO A 321 5.24 -9.76 25.97
C PRO A 321 5.05 -10.85 27.04
N THR A 322 4.02 -10.77 27.89
CA THR A 322 3.75 -11.75 28.95
C THR A 322 2.93 -12.97 28.52
N MET A 323 2.70 -13.20 27.23
CA MET A 323 2.10 -14.46 26.77
C MET A 323 3.06 -15.25 25.90
N GLY A 324 3.97 -15.96 26.58
CA GLY A 324 4.54 -17.17 26.02
C GLY A 324 3.43 -18.13 25.58
N ASP A 325 3.75 -18.95 24.58
CA ASP A 325 3.04 -20.17 24.21
C ASP A 325 1.52 -20.15 23.93
N GLY A 326 1.02 -19.06 23.35
CA GLY A 326 -0.09 -19.14 22.40
C GLY A 326 -1.52 -19.33 22.95
N TYR A 327 -2.45 -18.97 22.08
CA TYR A 327 -3.84 -19.43 22.05
C TYR A 327 -4.86 -18.97 23.12
N THR A 328 -4.51 -18.29 24.23
CA THR A 328 -5.56 -17.87 25.19
C THR A 328 -5.35 -16.52 25.87
N GLY A 329 -6.08 -15.49 25.44
CA GLY A 329 -6.66 -14.51 26.38
C GLY A 329 -5.95 -13.16 26.61
N GLY A 330 -5.02 -12.74 25.75
CA GLY A 330 -4.50 -11.37 25.76
C GLY A 330 -5.49 -10.34 25.18
N GLU A 331 -5.27 -9.04 25.42
CA GLU A 331 -6.11 -7.94 24.87
C GLU A 331 -6.18 -7.95 23.34
N ASN A 332 -5.10 -8.43 22.71
CA ASN A 332 -4.99 -8.58 21.26
C ASN A 332 -5.36 -9.98 20.76
N TYR A 333 -5.91 -10.88 21.58
CA TYR A 333 -6.31 -12.20 21.09
C TYR A 333 -7.44 -12.08 20.04
N ARG A 334 -7.23 -12.68 18.87
CA ARG A 334 -8.17 -12.67 17.73
C ARG A 334 -8.51 -14.10 17.26
N GLY A 335 -8.45 -15.06 18.17
CA GLY A 335 -8.71 -16.46 17.84
C GLY A 335 -7.43 -17.27 17.56
N PRO A 336 -7.60 -18.55 17.18
CA PRO A 336 -6.51 -19.52 17.10
C PRO A 336 -5.71 -19.48 15.78
N HIS A 337 -6.21 -18.81 14.75
CA HIS A 337 -5.67 -19.01 13.39
C HIS A 337 -4.63 -17.98 12.99
N PHE A 338 -4.59 -16.80 13.62
CA PHE A 338 -3.69 -15.73 13.24
C PHE A 338 -3.28 -14.90 14.46
N ASP A 339 -2.06 -14.36 14.42
CA ASP A 339 -1.54 -13.48 15.47
C ASP A 339 -2.31 -12.16 15.49
N GLY A 340 -2.92 -11.83 16.62
CA GLY A 340 -3.74 -10.63 16.72
C GLY A 340 -2.97 -9.32 16.88
N VAL A 341 -1.68 -9.35 17.25
CA VAL A 341 -0.79 -8.18 17.16
C VAL A 341 -0.51 -7.90 15.69
N LYS A 342 -0.14 -8.91 14.90
CA LYS A 342 0.01 -8.75 13.44
C LYS A 342 -1.26 -8.20 12.80
N LEU A 343 -2.43 -8.72 13.19
CA LEU A 343 -3.71 -8.24 12.67
C LEU A 343 -3.93 -6.77 13.02
N GLY A 344 -3.71 -6.39 14.28
CA GLY A 344 -3.86 -5.01 14.72
C GLY A 344 -2.93 -4.04 13.98
N ILE A 345 -1.71 -4.47 13.66
CA ILE A 345 -0.78 -3.69 12.82
C ILE A 345 -1.39 -3.48 11.42
N LEU A 346 -1.85 -4.55 10.75
CA LEU A 346 -2.47 -4.43 9.43
C LEU A 346 -3.71 -3.52 9.45
N GLU A 347 -4.58 -3.70 10.45
CA GLU A 347 -5.78 -2.87 10.60
C GLU A 347 -5.44 -1.38 10.79
N ALA A 348 -4.40 -1.07 11.56
CA ALA A 348 -3.95 0.29 11.82
C ALA A 348 -3.40 0.95 10.54
N PHE A 349 -2.55 0.24 9.79
CA PHE A 349 -1.91 0.77 8.58
C PHE A 349 -2.81 0.76 7.34
N PHE A 350 -3.83 -0.10 7.28
CA PHE A 350 -4.80 -0.14 6.16
C PHE A 350 -6.11 0.60 6.44
N GLY A 351 -6.32 1.08 7.66
CA GLY A 351 -7.51 1.89 8.01
C GLY A 351 -8.80 1.09 8.05
N GLN A 352 -8.68 -0.23 8.13
CA GLN A 352 -9.79 -1.15 7.94
C GLN A 352 -9.76 -2.21 9.04
N GLN A 353 -10.87 -2.34 9.76
CA GLN A 353 -11.04 -3.43 10.72
C GLN A 353 -11.33 -4.73 9.99
N PHE A 354 -10.62 -5.78 10.37
CA PHE A 354 -10.84 -7.12 9.84
C PHE A 354 -12.22 -7.64 10.23
N ARG A 355 -12.98 -8.09 9.23
CA ARG A 355 -14.28 -8.73 9.43
C ARG A 355 -14.47 -9.92 8.50
N THR A 356 -14.81 -11.06 9.10
CA THR A 356 -15.21 -12.28 8.39
C THR A 356 -16.58 -12.75 8.89
N SER A 357 -17.33 -13.44 8.04
CA SER A 357 -18.47 -14.22 8.52
C SER A 357 -18.00 -15.61 8.93
N HIS A 358 -18.65 -16.18 9.95
CA HIS A 358 -18.38 -17.53 10.42
C HIS A 358 -19.59 -18.42 10.17
N PRO A 359 -19.40 -19.69 9.76
CA PRO A 359 -20.48 -20.67 9.72
C PRO A 359 -21.16 -20.87 11.08
N GLU A 360 -20.41 -20.69 12.17
CA GLU A 360 -20.90 -20.73 13.55
C GLU A 360 -21.15 -19.31 14.07
N ALA A 361 -22.42 -18.97 14.29
CA ALA A 361 -22.84 -17.63 14.74
C ALA A 361 -22.27 -17.19 16.12
N SER A 362 -21.66 -18.10 16.88
CA SER A 362 -21.01 -17.79 18.16
C SER A 362 -19.57 -17.29 18.04
N MET A 363 -18.96 -17.37 16.86
CA MET A 363 -17.59 -16.88 16.64
C MET A 363 -17.60 -15.38 16.31
N PRO A 364 -16.77 -14.55 16.96
CA PRO A 364 -16.68 -13.13 16.65
C PRO A 364 -16.24 -12.88 15.20
N GLU A 365 -16.87 -11.91 14.52
CA GLU A 365 -16.51 -11.53 13.15
C GLU A 365 -15.07 -10.98 13.04
N SER A 366 -14.49 -10.54 14.16
CA SER A 366 -13.10 -10.07 14.23
C SER A 366 -12.08 -11.20 14.38
N TRP A 367 -12.51 -12.47 14.43
CA TRP A 367 -11.59 -13.61 14.54
C TRP A 367 -11.35 -14.21 13.15
N PRO A 368 -10.11 -14.22 12.64
CA PRO A 368 -9.84 -14.84 11.35
C PRO A 368 -10.18 -16.34 11.32
N THR A 369 -10.76 -16.79 10.21
CA THR A 369 -10.85 -18.23 9.89
C THR A 369 -9.48 -18.76 9.49
N ALA A 370 -9.31 -20.09 9.42
CA ALA A 370 -8.09 -20.68 8.89
C ALA A 370 -7.77 -20.23 7.45
N GLN A 371 -8.79 -20.02 6.62
CA GLN A 371 -8.60 -19.55 5.25
C GLN A 371 -8.21 -18.07 5.18
N ALA A 372 -8.82 -17.23 6.02
CA ALA A 372 -8.45 -15.82 6.12
C ALA A 372 -7.02 -15.66 6.65
N ALA A 373 -6.61 -16.50 7.61
CA ALA A 373 -5.26 -16.46 8.18
C ALA A 373 -4.14 -16.66 7.16
N ILE A 374 -4.35 -17.51 6.14
CA ILE A 374 -3.38 -17.71 5.04
C ILE A 374 -3.10 -16.37 4.35
N LYS A 375 -4.16 -15.68 3.91
CA LYS A 375 -4.09 -14.39 3.22
C LYS A 375 -3.55 -13.27 4.10
N LEU A 376 -3.90 -13.28 5.40
CA LEU A 376 -3.38 -12.32 6.38
C LEU A 376 -1.88 -12.51 6.65
N GLU A 377 -1.38 -13.74 6.64
CA GLU A 377 0.06 -14.00 6.80
C GLU A 377 0.83 -13.52 5.57
N GLU A 378 0.28 -13.69 4.36
CA GLU A 378 0.88 -13.13 3.16
C GLU A 378 0.87 -11.59 3.17
N SER A 379 -0.26 -10.98 3.56
CA SER A 379 -0.36 -9.54 3.75
C SER A 379 0.69 -9.01 4.74
N TYR A 380 0.80 -9.63 5.93
CA TYR A 380 1.79 -9.22 6.92
C TYR A 380 3.21 -9.42 6.45
N ARG A 381 3.53 -10.52 5.76
CA ARG A 381 4.86 -10.76 5.21
C ARG A 381 5.25 -9.68 4.22
N LEU A 382 4.38 -9.36 3.25
CA LEU A 382 4.62 -8.33 2.26
C LEU A 382 4.77 -6.94 2.89
N PHE A 383 3.93 -6.63 3.87
CA PHE A 383 4.03 -5.41 4.68
C PHE A 383 5.37 -5.34 5.44
N PHE A 384 5.74 -6.43 6.10
CA PHE A 384 6.98 -6.55 6.85
C PHE A 384 8.22 -6.36 5.96
N GLU A 385 8.28 -7.07 4.83
CA GLU A 385 9.44 -7.02 3.92
C GLU A 385 9.61 -5.62 3.29
N ARG A 386 8.51 -4.91 3.07
CA ARG A 386 8.53 -3.51 2.64
C ARG A 386 9.15 -2.59 3.70
N MET A 387 8.69 -2.70 4.94
CA MET A 387 9.18 -1.86 6.04
C MET A 387 10.64 -2.19 6.38
N TYR A 388 10.99 -3.48 6.40
CA TYR A 388 12.36 -3.94 6.52
C TYR A 388 13.24 -3.39 5.39
N GLY A 389 12.80 -3.48 4.14
CA GLY A 389 13.48 -2.95 2.97
C GLY A 389 13.72 -1.44 3.06
N GLY A 390 12.71 -0.69 3.49
CA GLY A 390 12.81 0.77 3.62
C GLY A 390 13.81 1.20 4.69
N LEU A 391 13.83 0.51 5.84
CA LEU A 391 14.83 0.75 6.88
C LEU A 391 16.24 0.37 6.41
N MET A 392 16.41 -0.79 5.75
CA MET A 392 17.70 -1.24 5.24
C MET A 392 18.26 -0.29 4.18
N ALA A 393 17.42 0.17 3.25
CA ALA A 393 17.80 1.09 2.18
C ALA A 393 18.29 2.43 2.70
N GLN A 394 17.83 2.87 3.87
CA GLN A 394 18.25 4.13 4.49
C GLN A 394 19.36 3.95 5.53
N THR A 395 19.77 2.71 5.81
CA THR A 395 20.75 2.41 6.85
C THR A 395 21.87 1.50 6.32
N HIS A 396 21.69 0.18 6.38
CA HIS A 396 22.73 -0.83 6.15
C HIS A 396 23.14 -0.94 4.69
N LEU A 397 22.18 -0.70 3.78
CA LEU A 397 22.38 -0.77 2.33
C LEU A 397 22.37 0.60 1.68
N LYS A 398 22.43 1.68 2.48
CA LYS A 398 22.32 3.05 1.99
C LYS A 398 23.27 3.36 0.84
N ASP A 399 24.53 2.94 0.98
CA ASP A 399 25.54 3.16 -0.05
C ASP A 399 25.19 2.44 -1.36
N LEU A 400 24.59 1.25 -1.31
CA LEU A 400 24.13 0.55 -2.51
C LEU A 400 22.92 1.25 -3.12
N TYR A 401 21.94 1.65 -2.32
CA TYR A 401 20.74 2.32 -2.82
C TYR A 401 21.04 3.70 -3.42
N ASP A 402 22.03 4.43 -2.90
CA ASP A 402 22.48 5.70 -3.47
C ASP A 402 23.19 5.53 -4.84
N MET A 403 23.71 4.34 -5.14
CA MET A 403 24.32 4.00 -6.45
C MET A 403 23.28 3.71 -7.53
N ILE A 404 22.00 3.51 -7.18
CA ILE A 404 20.94 3.27 -8.16
C ILE A 404 20.74 4.55 -8.98
N GLU A 405 20.76 4.42 -10.30
CA GLU A 405 20.43 5.51 -11.22
C GLU A 405 18.99 5.40 -11.70
N PHE A 406 18.41 6.51 -12.14
CA PHE A 406 17.02 6.56 -12.61
C PHE A 406 16.97 7.06 -14.04
N ALA A 407 16.33 6.29 -14.92
CA ALA A 407 16.10 6.66 -16.31
C ALA A 407 14.60 6.84 -16.56
N TRP A 408 14.22 7.91 -17.27
CA TRP A 408 12.84 8.10 -17.71
C TRP A 408 12.52 7.14 -18.87
N ASP A 409 11.41 6.43 -18.79
CA ASP A 409 10.88 5.62 -19.88
C ASP A 409 9.64 6.28 -20.51
N GLU A 410 9.82 6.83 -21.72
CA GLU A 410 8.78 7.50 -22.49
C GLU A 410 7.60 6.58 -22.87
N ASN A 411 7.78 5.26 -22.88
CA ASN A 411 6.70 4.33 -23.27
C ASN A 411 5.72 4.11 -22.13
N THR A 412 6.23 4.04 -20.90
CA THR A 412 5.41 3.83 -19.70
C THR A 412 5.13 5.14 -18.96
N ASN A 413 5.80 6.24 -19.33
CA ASN A 413 5.80 7.50 -18.59
C ASN A 413 6.15 7.32 -17.11
N THR A 414 7.12 6.45 -16.83
CA THR A 414 7.62 6.21 -15.47
C THR A 414 9.14 6.26 -15.42
N TYR A 415 9.70 6.48 -14.23
CA TYR A 415 11.13 6.31 -13.99
C TYR A 415 11.43 4.83 -13.74
N ARG A 416 12.48 4.33 -14.39
CA ARG A 416 13.01 2.99 -14.20
C ARG A 416 14.33 3.04 -13.43
N PRO A 417 14.46 2.29 -12.33
CA PRO A 417 15.74 2.17 -11.63
C PRO A 417 16.72 1.29 -12.42
N ASP A 418 17.96 1.73 -12.49
CA ASP A 418 19.10 1.00 -13.07
C ASP A 418 20.06 0.55 -11.95
N PRO A 419 20.13 -0.77 -11.66
CA PRO A 419 20.99 -1.31 -10.62
C PRO A 419 22.43 -1.57 -11.07
N SER A 420 22.84 -1.22 -12.30
CA SER A 420 24.11 -1.66 -12.89
C SER A 420 25.35 -1.41 -12.01
N GLN A 421 25.42 -0.25 -11.34
CA GLN A 421 26.52 0.07 -10.42
C GLN A 421 26.48 -0.78 -9.16
N VAL A 422 25.29 -1.07 -8.64
CA VAL A 422 25.10 -1.95 -7.48
C VAL A 422 25.56 -3.37 -7.80
N LEU A 423 25.18 -3.90 -8.97
CA LEU A 423 25.58 -5.23 -9.41
C LEU A 423 27.10 -5.36 -9.51
N ALA A 424 27.78 -4.33 -10.02
CA ALA A 424 29.25 -4.30 -10.10
C ALA A 424 29.90 -4.32 -8.70
N THR A 425 29.37 -3.54 -7.75
CA THR A 425 29.85 -3.51 -6.36
C THR A 425 29.64 -4.85 -5.65
N LEU A 426 28.49 -5.48 -5.82
CA LEU A 426 28.18 -6.80 -5.26
C LEU A 426 29.09 -7.89 -5.84
N HIS A 427 29.38 -7.84 -7.14
CA HIS A 427 30.34 -8.74 -7.78
C HIS A 427 31.75 -8.58 -7.18
N GLU A 428 32.21 -7.35 -6.94
CA GLU A 428 33.49 -7.11 -6.27
C GLU A 428 33.50 -7.62 -4.82
N ALA A 429 32.42 -7.41 -4.07
CA ALA A 429 32.27 -7.92 -2.71
C ALA A 429 32.39 -9.46 -2.67
N LEU A 430 31.69 -10.16 -3.57
CA LEU A 430 31.76 -11.62 -3.72
C LEU A 430 33.17 -12.11 -4.08
N ALA A 431 33.89 -11.38 -4.93
CA ALA A 431 35.26 -11.73 -5.30
C ALA A 431 36.26 -11.54 -4.14
N ASN A 432 36.02 -10.55 -3.28
CA ASN A 432 36.89 -10.22 -2.14
C ASN A 432 36.65 -11.14 -0.94
N ASP A 433 35.39 -11.37 -0.58
CA ASP A 433 34.97 -12.28 0.48
C ASP A 433 33.67 -12.98 0.06
N PRO A 434 33.73 -14.24 -0.42
CA PRO A 434 32.55 -14.94 -0.91
C PRO A 434 31.44 -15.10 0.12
N GLU A 435 31.76 -15.28 1.40
CA GLU A 435 30.75 -15.48 2.44
C GLU A 435 30.05 -14.16 2.78
N GLU A 436 30.83 -13.09 2.94
CA GLU A 436 30.25 -11.78 3.25
C GLU A 436 29.56 -11.15 2.04
N GLY A 437 30.11 -11.33 0.83
CA GLY A 437 29.47 -10.95 -0.42
C GLY A 437 28.15 -11.68 -0.66
N LYS A 438 28.05 -12.97 -0.31
CA LYS A 438 26.79 -13.73 -0.38
C LYS A 438 25.72 -13.15 0.55
N LYS A 439 26.08 -12.78 1.79
CA LYS A 439 25.14 -12.12 2.71
C LYS A 439 24.69 -10.76 2.19
N LEU A 440 25.61 -9.96 1.67
CA LEU A 440 25.29 -8.64 1.12
C LEU A 440 24.36 -8.75 -0.09
N LEU A 441 24.63 -9.69 -1.01
CA LEU A 441 23.74 -9.99 -2.13
C LEU A 441 22.37 -10.46 -1.66
N SER A 442 22.31 -11.34 -0.65
CA SER A 442 21.06 -11.84 -0.08
C SER A 442 20.21 -10.71 0.50
N GLU A 443 20.80 -9.82 1.30
CA GLU A 443 20.10 -8.68 1.88
C GLU A 443 19.65 -7.71 0.78
N PHE A 444 20.49 -7.39 -0.20
CA PHE A 444 20.08 -6.52 -1.31
C PHE A 444 18.94 -7.13 -2.14
N ALA A 445 19.01 -8.42 -2.49
CA ALA A 445 17.95 -9.09 -3.23
C ALA A 445 16.63 -9.12 -2.43
N ARG A 446 16.71 -9.42 -1.13
CA ARG A 446 15.57 -9.37 -0.21
C ARG A 446 14.92 -7.99 -0.17
N THR A 447 15.71 -6.94 0.06
CA THR A 447 15.16 -5.59 0.20
C THR A 447 14.69 -5.04 -1.13
N ALA A 448 15.35 -5.37 -2.24
CA ALA A 448 14.89 -5.05 -3.59
C ALA A 448 13.52 -5.67 -3.90
N ASN A 449 13.33 -6.96 -3.54
CA ASN A 449 12.05 -7.66 -3.68
C ASN A 449 10.97 -7.08 -2.75
N GLY A 450 11.29 -6.90 -1.46
CA GLY A 450 10.37 -6.32 -0.48
C GLY A 450 9.95 -4.90 -0.83
N LEU A 451 10.82 -4.15 -1.52
CA LEU A 451 10.49 -2.84 -2.04
C LEU A 451 9.81 -2.85 -3.42
N GLY A 452 9.70 -4.00 -4.10
CA GLY A 452 9.12 -4.08 -5.45
C GLY A 452 9.73 -3.09 -6.43
N MET A 453 11.02 -2.76 -6.27
CA MET A 453 11.65 -1.64 -6.98
C MET A 453 11.97 -1.94 -8.44
N PHE A 454 12.25 -3.21 -8.75
CA PHE A 454 12.74 -3.61 -10.06
C PHE A 454 11.65 -4.31 -10.86
N ASP A 455 11.58 -3.97 -12.14
CA ASP A 455 10.74 -4.71 -13.08
C ASP A 455 11.31 -6.11 -13.35
N LYS A 456 10.49 -6.94 -14.01
CA LYS A 456 10.84 -8.31 -14.39
C LYS A 456 12.20 -8.41 -15.08
N ALA A 457 12.47 -7.51 -16.03
CA ALA A 457 13.69 -7.53 -16.83
C ALA A 457 14.92 -7.23 -15.98
N SER A 458 14.80 -6.29 -15.06
CA SER A 458 15.86 -5.90 -14.13
C SER A 458 16.17 -7.01 -13.12
N CYS A 459 15.13 -7.70 -12.63
CA CYS A 459 15.29 -8.88 -11.78
C CYS A 459 16.02 -10.03 -12.51
N LEU A 460 15.66 -10.31 -13.78
CA LEU A 460 16.37 -11.31 -14.59
C LEU A 460 17.81 -10.94 -14.84
N LEU A 461 18.07 -9.68 -15.19
CA LEU A 461 19.42 -9.20 -15.42
C LEU A 461 20.30 -9.39 -14.18
N CYS A 462 19.76 -9.05 -12.99
CA CYS A 462 20.43 -9.31 -11.72
C CYS A 462 20.73 -10.81 -11.54
N ARG A 463 19.71 -11.65 -11.72
CA ARG A 463 19.82 -13.11 -11.62
C ARG A 463 20.89 -13.68 -12.57
N GLU A 464 20.83 -13.35 -13.86
CA GLU A 464 21.77 -13.82 -14.89
C GLU A 464 23.21 -13.39 -14.60
N THR A 465 23.40 -12.17 -14.10
CA THR A 465 24.74 -11.62 -13.78
C THR A 465 25.49 -12.48 -12.76
N PHE A 466 24.82 -13.03 -11.75
CA PHE A 466 25.47 -13.77 -10.67
C PHE A 466 25.49 -15.29 -10.87
N ILE A 467 24.55 -15.87 -11.62
CA ILE A 467 24.52 -17.31 -11.89
C ILE A 467 25.74 -17.76 -12.68
N GLU A 468 26.28 -16.91 -13.57
CA GLU A 468 27.51 -17.22 -14.30
C GLU A 468 28.74 -17.36 -13.39
N LEU A 469 28.73 -16.72 -12.21
CA LEU A 469 29.82 -16.80 -11.24
C LEU A 469 29.72 -18.06 -10.38
N ASP A 470 28.56 -18.28 -9.78
CA ASP A 470 28.28 -19.41 -8.89
C ASP A 470 26.78 -19.73 -8.98
N PRO A 471 26.39 -20.90 -9.52
CA PRO A 471 24.99 -21.30 -9.65
C PRO A 471 24.20 -21.28 -8.33
N ASP A 472 24.88 -21.44 -7.18
CA ASP A 472 24.23 -21.39 -5.87
C ASP A 472 23.72 -19.98 -5.52
N LEU A 473 24.21 -18.93 -6.20
CA LEU A 473 23.73 -17.56 -6.02
C LEU A 473 22.33 -17.33 -6.58
N ALA A 474 21.88 -18.16 -7.52
CA ALA A 474 20.51 -18.12 -8.04
C ALA A 474 19.50 -18.22 -6.89
N TRP A 475 19.71 -19.23 -6.03
CA TRP A 475 18.87 -19.47 -4.86
C TRP A 475 18.88 -18.29 -3.90
N VAL A 476 20.05 -17.68 -3.66
CA VAL A 476 20.18 -16.53 -2.76
C VAL A 476 19.34 -15.34 -3.24
N ILE A 477 19.32 -15.08 -4.55
CA ILE A 477 18.56 -13.98 -5.16
C ILE A 477 17.06 -14.30 -5.15
N ASP A 478 16.72 -15.49 -5.65
CA ASP A 478 15.33 -15.87 -5.87
C ASP A 478 14.55 -16.02 -4.55
N THR A 479 15.23 -16.42 -3.47
CA THR A 479 14.58 -16.59 -2.15
C THR A 479 14.58 -15.34 -1.28
N GLY A 480 15.13 -14.22 -1.75
CA GLY A 480 15.22 -12.98 -0.97
C GLY A 480 13.85 -12.53 -0.44
N GLY A 481 13.65 -12.66 0.88
CA GLY A 481 12.42 -12.27 1.58
C GLY A 481 11.33 -13.35 1.68
N LEU A 482 11.59 -14.56 1.19
CA LEU A 482 10.68 -15.70 1.32
C LEU A 482 11.01 -16.59 2.52
N PRO A 483 10.00 -17.19 3.17
CA PRO A 483 10.21 -18.34 4.04
C PRO A 483 10.86 -19.48 3.25
N VAL A 484 11.91 -20.08 3.81
CA VAL A 484 12.61 -21.21 3.18
C VAL A 484 12.21 -22.53 3.85
N TYR A 485 11.74 -23.48 3.05
CA TYR A 485 11.43 -24.84 3.42
C TYR A 485 12.43 -25.80 2.78
N ASP A 486 13.44 -26.20 3.56
CA ASP A 486 14.55 -27.08 3.15
C ASP A 486 14.54 -28.46 3.85
N GLN A 487 13.53 -28.74 4.68
CA GLN A 487 13.43 -29.96 5.47
C GLN A 487 12.45 -30.96 4.84
N LEU A 488 12.83 -32.24 4.84
CA LEU A 488 11.91 -33.35 4.53
C LEU A 488 10.70 -33.25 5.47
N GLY A 489 9.49 -33.12 4.92
CA GLY A 489 8.27 -33.12 5.72
C GLY A 489 8.27 -34.34 6.65
N GLN A 490 7.79 -34.17 7.90
CA GLN A 490 7.65 -35.27 8.86
C GLN A 490 6.53 -36.24 8.43
N GLY A 491 6.73 -36.92 7.30
CA GLY A 491 5.91 -38.03 6.85
C GLY A 491 6.17 -39.27 7.70
N ASP A 492 5.13 -40.07 7.87
CA ASP A 492 4.90 -41.23 8.74
C ASP A 492 5.89 -42.43 8.66
N GLY A 493 7.15 -42.21 8.32
CA GLY A 493 8.16 -43.25 8.23
C GLY A 493 8.02 -44.16 7.00
N ARG A 494 7.25 -43.74 5.98
CA ARG A 494 7.24 -44.41 4.67
C ARG A 494 7.93 -43.55 3.61
N TYR A 495 8.96 -44.16 3.04
CA TYR A 495 9.94 -43.64 2.08
C TYR A 495 9.31 -43.04 0.80
N TYR A 496 8.95 -41.76 0.85
CA TYR A 496 8.87 -40.85 -0.31
C TYR A 496 9.37 -39.46 0.16
N PRO A 497 10.39 -38.85 -0.47
CA PRO A 497 10.81 -37.49 -0.13
C PRO A 497 9.84 -36.50 -0.79
N HIS A 498 8.72 -36.23 -0.12
CA HIS A 498 7.84 -35.12 -0.47
C HIS A 498 8.31 -33.86 0.26
N MET A 499 8.46 -32.77 -0.49
CA MET A 499 8.74 -31.44 0.04
C MET A 499 7.54 -30.56 -0.29
N TRP A 500 6.99 -29.95 0.76
CA TRP A 500 5.80 -29.10 0.68
C TRP A 500 6.18 -27.71 1.17
N GLY A 501 5.81 -26.72 0.37
CA GLY A 501 5.62 -25.36 0.83
C GLY A 501 4.34 -25.22 1.65
N THR A 502 3.85 -24.00 1.76
CA THR A 502 2.61 -23.60 2.40
C THR A 502 1.61 -23.14 1.35
N TRP A 503 0.47 -22.58 1.76
CA TRP A 503 -0.47 -21.96 0.82
C TRP A 503 -0.12 -20.50 0.50
N ASN A 504 1.02 -20.00 0.97
CA ASN A 504 1.54 -18.67 0.68
C ASN A 504 2.86 -18.80 -0.07
N SER A 505 3.30 -17.68 -0.67
CA SER A 505 4.56 -17.58 -1.37
C SER A 505 5.74 -18.01 -0.49
N ASP A 506 6.41 -19.08 -0.88
CA ASP A 506 7.59 -19.57 -0.18
C ASP A 506 8.62 -20.23 -1.10
N ALA A 507 9.77 -20.56 -0.52
CA ALA A 507 10.89 -21.14 -1.24
C ALA A 507 11.11 -22.58 -0.78
N VAL A 508 10.99 -23.54 -1.69
CA VAL A 508 11.17 -24.96 -1.43
C VAL A 508 12.40 -25.47 -2.17
N GLN A 509 13.37 -26.00 -1.42
CA GLN A 509 14.57 -26.58 -2.01
C GLN A 509 14.59 -28.11 -1.92
N GLY A 510 14.90 -28.72 -3.05
CA GLY A 510 15.02 -30.15 -3.24
C GLY A 510 16.14 -30.78 -2.41
N HIS A 511 15.82 -31.73 -1.52
CA HIS A 511 16.81 -32.61 -0.90
C HIS A 511 16.43 -34.11 -0.89
N PRO A 512 15.96 -34.70 -2.02
CA PRO A 512 15.62 -36.12 -2.08
C PRO A 512 16.83 -37.04 -1.81
N THR A 513 16.75 -37.82 -0.74
CA THR A 513 17.82 -38.75 -0.31
C THR A 513 17.78 -40.11 -1.05
N ALA A 514 16.67 -40.45 -1.72
CA ALA A 514 16.51 -41.58 -2.63
C ALA A 514 15.17 -41.54 -3.40
N GLY A 515 15.13 -42.13 -4.61
CA GLY A 515 13.92 -42.20 -5.45
C GLY A 515 13.66 -40.94 -6.28
N ASP A 516 12.56 -40.93 -7.04
CA ASP A 516 12.05 -39.72 -7.71
C ASP A 516 11.42 -38.80 -6.65
N GLY A 517 11.83 -37.53 -6.60
CA GLY A 517 11.36 -36.55 -5.61
C GLY A 517 10.02 -35.91 -5.97
N TYR A 518 9.31 -35.38 -4.97
CA TYR A 518 8.15 -34.52 -5.20
C TYR A 518 8.39 -33.19 -4.51
N ILE A 519 8.22 -32.10 -5.26
CA ILE A 519 8.29 -30.73 -4.77
C ILE A 519 6.94 -30.10 -5.07
N ASN A 520 6.30 -29.56 -4.06
CA ASN A 520 4.96 -28.97 -4.21
C ASN A 520 4.92 -27.63 -3.48
N GLY A 521 4.77 -26.54 -4.25
CA GLY A 521 4.61 -25.18 -3.72
C GLY A 521 3.19 -24.89 -3.24
N LEU A 522 2.21 -25.68 -3.68
CA LEU A 522 0.79 -25.46 -3.45
C LEU A 522 0.33 -24.15 -4.13
N THR A 523 0.03 -23.11 -3.36
CA THR A 523 -0.51 -21.85 -3.85
C THR A 523 0.37 -20.69 -3.41
N GLY A 524 0.45 -19.64 -4.23
CA GLY A 524 1.31 -18.49 -3.97
C GLY A 524 2.40 -18.36 -5.02
N ASP A 525 3.23 -17.34 -4.91
CA ASP A 525 4.31 -17.07 -5.85
C ASP A 525 5.59 -17.79 -5.38
N ASP A 526 5.66 -19.08 -5.66
CA ASP A 526 6.65 -19.98 -5.05
C ASP A 526 7.97 -20.06 -5.83
N VAL A 527 9.07 -20.33 -5.10
CA VAL A 527 10.38 -20.63 -5.67
C VAL A 527 10.72 -22.09 -5.41
N LEU A 528 10.67 -22.91 -6.45
CA LEU A 528 10.83 -24.36 -6.36
C LEU A 528 12.12 -24.80 -7.03
N TYR A 529 13.08 -25.27 -6.24
CA TYR A 529 14.38 -25.73 -6.73
C TYR A 529 14.53 -27.24 -6.63
N GLY A 530 14.84 -27.91 -7.73
CA GLY A 530 15.13 -29.33 -7.81
C GLY A 530 16.58 -29.69 -7.55
N THR A 531 16.93 -30.93 -7.88
CA THR A 531 18.29 -31.45 -7.78
C THR A 531 18.75 -32.01 -9.13
N ASP A 532 19.78 -32.86 -9.14
CA ASP A 532 20.20 -33.62 -10.33
C ASP A 532 19.41 -34.94 -10.51
N ARG A 533 18.27 -35.09 -9.83
CA ARG A 533 17.46 -36.30 -9.81
C ARG A 533 16.15 -36.06 -10.55
N ASN A 534 15.35 -37.11 -10.74
CA ASN A 534 14.06 -36.93 -11.39
C ASN A 534 13.04 -36.45 -10.36
N GLU A 535 12.59 -35.23 -10.51
CA GLU A 535 11.58 -34.63 -9.65
C GLU A 535 10.24 -34.49 -10.36
N LYS A 536 9.17 -34.44 -9.56
CA LYS A 536 7.86 -33.96 -9.99
C LYS A 536 7.53 -32.69 -9.23
N PHE A 537 7.38 -31.60 -9.96
CA PHE A 537 6.99 -30.30 -9.45
C PHE A 537 5.49 -30.12 -9.60
N PHE A 538 4.84 -29.68 -8.53
CA PHE A 538 3.43 -29.34 -8.53
C PHE A 538 3.26 -27.92 -7.98
N GLN A 539 2.78 -27.04 -8.84
CA GLN A 539 2.26 -25.75 -8.47
C GLN A 539 0.76 -25.74 -8.83
N GLU A 540 -0.07 -25.30 -7.88
CA GLU A 540 -1.51 -25.24 -8.09
C GLU A 540 -1.92 -23.88 -8.69
N SER A 541 -1.51 -22.77 -8.07
CA SER A 541 -1.80 -21.42 -8.55
C SER A 541 -0.83 -20.36 -8.01
N GLY A 542 -0.66 -19.25 -8.72
CA GLY A 542 0.29 -18.17 -8.41
C GLY A 542 1.46 -18.18 -9.39
N ASP A 543 2.29 -17.14 -9.38
CA ASP A 543 3.38 -16.99 -10.34
C ASP A 543 4.64 -17.67 -9.80
N ALA A 544 4.89 -18.93 -10.20
CA ALA A 544 6.03 -19.68 -9.67
C ALA A 544 7.32 -19.54 -10.51
N LEU A 545 8.46 -19.57 -9.82
CA LEU A 545 9.77 -19.82 -10.41
C LEU A 545 10.22 -21.25 -10.10
N ILE A 546 10.28 -22.09 -11.13
CA ILE A 546 10.62 -23.50 -11.01
C ILE A 546 11.97 -23.75 -11.68
N VAL A 547 12.98 -24.11 -10.88
CA VAL A 547 14.31 -24.50 -11.37
C VAL A 547 14.45 -26.00 -11.19
N ALA A 548 14.22 -26.76 -12.27
CA ALA A 548 14.15 -28.21 -12.23
C ALA A 548 15.50 -28.88 -11.90
N GLY A 549 16.60 -28.29 -12.35
CA GLY A 549 17.94 -28.84 -12.18
C GLY A 549 18.31 -29.88 -13.25
N GLY A 550 19.01 -30.93 -12.85
CA GLY A 550 19.36 -32.05 -13.73
C GLY A 550 18.40 -33.22 -13.53
N GLY A 551 18.25 -34.10 -14.52
CA GLY A 551 17.35 -35.26 -14.39
C GLY A 551 16.30 -35.32 -15.50
N ASN A 552 15.25 -36.12 -15.30
CA ASN A 552 14.08 -36.16 -16.18
C ASN A 552 12.83 -35.71 -15.42
N ASP A 553 12.65 -34.41 -15.37
CA ASP A 553 11.68 -33.76 -14.49
C ASP A 553 10.32 -33.63 -15.13
N ARG A 554 9.27 -33.66 -14.31
CA ARG A 554 7.91 -33.35 -14.72
C ARG A 554 7.43 -32.14 -13.96
N VAL A 555 7.07 -31.10 -14.68
CA VAL A 555 6.60 -29.85 -14.10
C VAL A 555 5.13 -29.66 -14.42
N TYR A 556 4.32 -29.53 -13.37
CA TYR A 556 2.92 -29.13 -13.43
C TYR A 556 2.84 -27.73 -12.80
N ALA A 557 2.79 -26.69 -13.64
CA ALA A 557 2.93 -25.30 -13.18
C ALA A 557 1.61 -24.64 -12.72
N GLY A 558 0.46 -25.24 -13.04
CA GLY A 558 -0.82 -24.74 -12.52
C GLY A 558 -1.27 -23.47 -13.23
N GLN A 559 -1.98 -22.59 -12.50
CA GLN A 559 -2.47 -21.29 -12.98
C GLN A 559 -1.54 -20.15 -12.56
N GLY A 560 -1.14 -19.29 -13.48
CA GLY A 560 -0.28 -18.15 -13.19
C GLY A 560 0.67 -17.88 -14.35
N ASP A 561 1.49 -16.84 -14.23
CA ASP A 561 2.56 -16.51 -15.17
C ASP A 561 3.88 -17.17 -14.71
N ASP A 562 3.93 -18.50 -14.81
CA ASP A 562 5.05 -19.31 -14.33
C ASP A 562 6.32 -19.21 -15.20
N ILE A 563 7.48 -19.29 -14.53
CA ILE A 563 8.80 -19.38 -15.17
C ILE A 563 9.42 -20.74 -14.83
N ILE A 564 9.77 -21.49 -15.88
CA ILE A 564 10.37 -22.81 -15.75
C ILE A 564 11.77 -22.80 -16.36
N ASP A 565 12.78 -22.95 -15.51
CA ASP A 565 14.15 -23.26 -15.89
C ASP A 565 14.35 -24.78 -15.82
N GLY A 566 14.41 -25.42 -16.99
CA GLY A 566 14.58 -26.87 -17.11
C GLY A 566 15.97 -27.39 -16.70
N GLY A 567 16.92 -26.49 -16.40
CA GLY A 567 18.28 -26.83 -16.00
C GLY A 567 19.04 -27.68 -17.04
N ALA A 568 20.02 -28.47 -16.57
CA ALA A 568 20.88 -29.28 -17.42
C ALA A 568 20.25 -30.62 -17.88
N GLY A 569 19.03 -30.93 -17.42
CA GLY A 569 18.30 -32.17 -17.67
C GLY A 569 17.28 -32.13 -18.81
N ASN A 570 16.43 -33.16 -18.89
CA ASN A 570 15.25 -33.18 -19.75
C ASN A 570 14.01 -32.85 -18.92
N ALA A 571 13.55 -31.60 -18.94
CA ALA A 571 12.29 -31.24 -18.31
C ALA A 571 11.11 -31.40 -19.28
N CYS A 572 10.01 -31.98 -18.81
CA CYS A 572 8.72 -31.98 -19.50
C CYS A 572 7.71 -31.15 -18.69
N ALA A 573 7.38 -29.97 -19.21
CA ALA A 573 6.42 -29.07 -18.59
C ALA A 573 5.02 -29.25 -19.19
N LEU A 574 4.01 -29.24 -18.33
CA LEU A 574 2.59 -29.18 -18.67
C LEU A 574 2.05 -27.87 -18.06
N ALA A 575 1.91 -26.84 -18.90
CA ALA A 575 1.22 -25.60 -18.57
C ALA A 575 -0.29 -25.76 -18.79
N ALA A 576 -1.11 -25.10 -17.97
CA ALA A 576 -2.57 -25.18 -18.00
C ALA A 576 -3.20 -24.29 -19.10
#